data_AF-A0AAV0WPZ4-F1
#
_entry.id   AF-A0AAV0WPZ4-F1
#
_cell.length_a   1.000
_cell.length_b   1.000
_cell.length_c   1.000
_cell.angle_alpha   90.00
_cell.angle_beta   90.00
_cell.angle_gamma   90.00
#
_symmetry.space_group_name_H-M   'P 1'
#
loop_
_entity.id
_entity.type
_entity.pdbx_description
1 polymer ?
#
loop_
_entity_poly.entity_id
_entity_poly.type
_entity_poly.pdbx_seq_one_letter_code
_entity_poly.pdbx_strand_id
1 'polypeptide(L)'
;MFTHSSGINIGQAELTYSKSGFKNWKLATSKFKLHQLSKAHLNSSTSLNNFLHLKPIDIVLDQNRELVQSQKEQTRLKNRQIMKRLIDITVCLGIGGKPFRGHSEKSNDIHKGLFLDIVGLLTKYDPILN
;
A
#
# COMPACT_ATOMS: atom_id res chain seq x y z
N MET A 1 -33.22 7.12 -8.40
CA MET A 1 -33.14 6.23 -9.58
C MET A 1 -32.45 7.01 -10.68
N PHE A 2 -31.28 6.58 -11.15
CA PHE A 2 -30.51 7.33 -12.15
C PHE A 2 -31.15 7.16 -13.53
N THR A 3 -32.17 7.97 -13.83
CA THR A 3 -32.95 7.87 -15.08
C THR A 3 -32.33 8.66 -16.24
N HIS A 4 -31.22 9.38 -16.00
CA HIS A 4 -30.57 10.25 -16.98
C HIS A 4 -29.04 10.17 -16.93
N SER A 5 -28.45 8.97 -16.83
CA SER A 5 -27.00 8.83 -17.00
C SER A 5 -26.62 8.81 -18.48
N SER A 6 -26.12 9.93 -18.99
CA SER A 6 -25.44 9.99 -20.28
C SER A 6 -24.00 9.49 -20.11
N GLY A 7 -23.72 8.26 -20.56
CA GLY A 7 -22.39 7.65 -20.46
C GLY A 7 -22.36 6.14 -20.69
N ILE A 8 -21.26 5.49 -20.26
CA ILE A 8 -20.97 4.06 -20.45
C ILE A 8 -22.03 3.11 -19.85
N ASN A 9 -22.84 3.61 -18.91
CA ASN A 9 -23.90 2.87 -18.23
C ASN A 9 -25.21 3.66 -18.32
N ILE A 10 -25.94 3.49 -19.41
CA ILE A 10 -27.34 3.93 -19.50
C ILE A 10 -28.17 2.89 -18.75
N GLY A 11 -28.50 3.17 -17.49
CA GLY A 11 -29.43 2.34 -16.74
C GLY A 11 -30.76 2.25 -17.49
N GLN A 12 -31.36 1.07 -17.56
CA GLN A 12 -32.67 0.87 -18.21
C GLN A 12 -32.67 1.20 -19.72
N ALA A 13 -31.53 1.03 -20.41
CA ALA A 13 -31.41 1.28 -21.86
C ALA A 13 -32.48 0.55 -22.70
N GLU A 14 -32.92 -0.62 -22.22
CA GLU A 14 -33.97 -1.42 -22.84
C GLU A 14 -35.10 -1.67 -21.83
N LEU A 15 -36.18 -0.88 -21.94
CA LEU A 15 -37.37 -0.98 -21.07
C LEU A 15 -37.98 -2.38 -21.05
N THR A 16 -37.76 -3.17 -22.10
CA THR A 16 -38.18 -4.57 -22.23
C THR A 16 -37.66 -5.44 -21.09
N TYR A 17 -36.45 -5.19 -20.58
CA TYR A 17 -35.81 -6.01 -19.55
C TYR A 17 -36.03 -5.46 -18.12
N SER A 18 -36.82 -4.40 -17.98
CA SER A 18 -36.99 -3.75 -16.69
C SER A 18 -38.41 -3.31 -16.35
N LYS A 19 -39.22 -2.96 -17.36
CA LYS A 19 -40.55 -2.38 -17.15
C LYS A 19 -41.63 -3.01 -18.03
N SER A 20 -41.39 -3.20 -19.33
CA SER A 20 -42.45 -3.54 -20.29
C SER A 20 -42.52 -5.02 -20.66
N GLY A 21 -41.48 -5.82 -20.37
CA GLY A 21 -41.43 -7.25 -20.70
C GLY A 21 -41.30 -7.55 -22.20
N PHE A 22 -41.01 -8.80 -22.55
CA PHE A 22 -40.78 -9.25 -23.93
C PHE A 22 -42.03 -9.92 -24.52
N LYS A 23 -42.53 -9.43 -25.67
CA LYS A 23 -43.76 -9.96 -26.30
C LYS A 23 -43.49 -10.92 -27.47
N ASN A 24 -42.39 -10.76 -28.20
CA ASN A 24 -42.09 -11.56 -29.39
C ASN A 24 -41.25 -12.81 -29.06
N TRP A 25 -41.89 -13.81 -28.46
CA TRP A 25 -41.20 -15.02 -27.96
C TRP A 25 -40.39 -15.78 -29.03
N LYS A 26 -40.78 -15.74 -30.31
CA LYS A 26 -40.04 -16.37 -31.41
C LYS A 26 -38.60 -15.82 -31.55
N LEU A 27 -38.38 -14.54 -31.23
CA LEU A 27 -37.06 -13.90 -31.31
C LEU A 27 -36.37 -13.73 -29.95
N ALA A 28 -37.02 -14.18 -28.86
CA ALA A 28 -36.56 -13.92 -27.49
C ALA A 28 -35.13 -14.40 -27.26
N THR A 29 -34.80 -15.64 -27.59
CA THR A 29 -33.46 -16.22 -27.35
C THR A 29 -32.35 -15.41 -28.01
N SER A 30 -32.55 -14.98 -29.26
CA SER A 30 -31.58 -14.15 -29.99
C SER A 30 -31.42 -12.78 -29.32
N LYS A 31 -32.53 -12.14 -28.94
CA LYS A 31 -32.54 -10.84 -28.30
C LYS A 31 -31.95 -10.87 -26.89
N PHE A 32 -32.19 -11.94 -26.13
CA PHE A 32 -31.59 -12.15 -24.81
C PHE A 32 -30.08 -12.33 -24.91
N LYS A 33 -29.60 -13.08 -25.90
CA LYS A 33 -28.16 -13.23 -26.15
C LYS A 33 -27.51 -11.88 -26.49
N LEU A 34 -28.16 -11.06 -27.32
CA LEU A 34 -27.69 -9.71 -27.62
C LEU A 34 -27.68 -8.81 -26.38
N HIS A 35 -28.71 -8.88 -25.55
CA HIS A 35 -28.79 -8.12 -24.29
C HIS A 35 -27.67 -8.53 -23.32
N GLN A 36 -27.42 -9.82 -23.15
CA GLN A 36 -26.38 -10.35 -22.27
C GLN A 36 -24.98 -9.84 -22.65
N LEU A 37 -24.73 -9.69 -23.96
CA LEU A 37 -23.48 -9.15 -24.52
C LEU A 37 -23.44 -7.62 -24.51
N SER A 38 -24.54 -6.94 -24.18
CA SER A 38 -24.58 -5.48 -24.14
C SER A 38 -23.69 -4.94 -23.02
N LYS A 39 -23.09 -3.77 -23.27
CA LYS A 39 -22.24 -3.09 -22.29
C LYS A 39 -22.99 -2.77 -21.00
N ALA A 40 -24.28 -2.43 -21.10
CA ALA A 40 -25.13 -2.13 -19.95
C ALA A 40 -25.31 -3.36 -19.04
N HIS A 41 -25.61 -4.53 -19.61
CA HIS A 41 -25.74 -5.77 -18.85
C HIS A 41 -24.41 -6.20 -18.23
N LEU A 42 -23.32 -6.19 -19.01
CA LEU A 42 -22.00 -6.58 -18.54
C LEU A 42 -21.52 -5.70 -17.38
N ASN A 43 -21.62 -4.39 -17.53
CA ASN A 43 -21.18 -3.47 -16.48
C ASN A 43 -22.05 -3.57 -15.22
N SER A 44 -23.36 -3.77 -15.36
CA SER A 44 -24.26 -3.97 -14.22
C SER A 44 -23.95 -5.27 -13.49
N SER A 45 -23.70 -6.35 -14.24
CA SER A 45 -23.30 -7.65 -13.70
C SER A 45 -21.96 -7.57 -12.98
N THR A 46 -20.96 -6.91 -13.58
CA THR A 46 -19.67 -6.65 -12.94
C THR A 46 -19.82 -5.80 -11.69
N SER A 47 -20.67 -4.77 -11.71
CA SER A 47 -20.91 -3.90 -10.55
C SER A 47 -21.56 -4.68 -9.40
N LEU A 48 -22.54 -5.54 -9.69
CA LEU A 48 -23.15 -6.42 -8.70
C LEU A 48 -22.14 -7.42 -8.13
N ASN A 49 -21.35 -8.06 -8.99
CA ASN A 49 -20.30 -8.99 -8.56
C ASN A 49 -19.28 -8.29 -7.66
N ASN A 50 -18.87 -7.08 -8.03
CA ASN A 50 -17.97 -6.26 -7.23
C ASN A 50 -18.58 -5.90 -5.88
N PHE A 51 -19.86 -5.52 -5.84
CA PHE A 51 -20.56 -5.22 -4.59
C PHE A 51 -20.67 -6.45 -3.66
N LEU A 52 -20.89 -7.63 -4.20
CA LEU A 52 -21.04 -8.86 -3.41
C LEU A 52 -19.71 -9.42 -2.90
N HIS A 53 -18.63 -9.25 -3.66
CA HIS A 53 -17.36 -9.95 -3.41
C HIS A 53 -16.19 -9.05 -3.04
N LEU A 54 -16.20 -7.77 -3.42
CA LEU A 54 -15.12 -6.85 -3.07
C LEU A 54 -15.42 -6.11 -1.77
N LYS A 55 -14.35 -5.77 -1.05
CA LYS A 55 -14.46 -4.91 0.12
C LYS A 55 -14.86 -3.49 -0.31
N PRO A 56 -15.68 -2.80 0.49
CA PRO A 56 -15.93 -1.38 0.35
C PRO A 56 -14.61 -0.57 0.33
N ILE A 57 -14.58 0.49 -0.49
CA ILE A 57 -13.36 1.28 -0.73
C ILE A 57 -12.83 1.96 0.54
N ASP A 58 -13.74 2.42 1.40
CA ASP A 58 -13.46 2.98 2.73
C ASP A 58 -12.71 1.98 3.62
N ILE A 59 -13.17 0.73 3.70
CA ILE A 59 -12.50 -0.33 4.46
C ILE A 59 -11.10 -0.60 3.91
N VAL A 60 -10.94 -0.64 2.58
CA VAL A 60 -9.63 -0.87 1.95
C VAL A 60 -8.68 0.30 2.21
N LEU A 61 -9.17 1.54 2.14
CA LEU A 61 -8.36 2.74 2.40
C LEU A 61 -7.91 2.80 3.87
N ASP A 62 -8.80 2.47 4.81
CA ASP A 62 -8.48 2.44 6.24
C ASP A 62 -7.45 1.35 6.56
N GLN A 63 -7.62 0.13 6.03
CA GLN A 63 -6.63 -0.95 6.21
C GLN A 63 -5.25 -0.56 5.69
N ASN A 64 -5.18 0.07 4.51
CA ASN A 64 -3.92 0.56 3.97
C ASN A 64 -3.31 1.66 4.83
N ARG A 65 -4.14 2.59 5.33
CA ARG A 65 -3.69 3.67 6.21
C ARG A 65 -3.09 3.14 7.51
N GLU A 66 -3.75 2.17 8.15
CA GLU A 66 -3.26 1.52 9.37
C GLU A 66 -1.94 0.80 9.14
N LEU A 67 -1.83 0.05 8.03
CA LEU A 67 -0.58 -0.64 7.67
C LEU A 67 0.58 0.34 7.44
N VAL A 68 0.34 1.41 6.70
CA VAL A 68 1.35 2.46 6.46
C VAL A 68 1.76 3.12 7.77
N GLN A 69 0.80 3.42 8.65
CA GLN A 69 1.09 4.04 9.95
C GLN A 69 1.91 3.09 10.84
N SER A 70 1.56 1.80 10.87
CA SER A 70 2.29 0.77 11.62
C SER A 70 3.73 0.63 11.12
N GLN A 71 3.96 0.57 9.80
CA GLN A 71 5.31 0.50 9.23
C GLN A 71 6.16 1.74 9.56
N LYS A 72 5.55 2.93 9.49
CA LYS A 72 6.21 4.18 9.90
C LYS A 72 6.61 4.15 11.37
N GLU A 73 5.73 3.64 12.22
CA GLU A 73 5.98 3.53 13.65
C GLU A 73 7.11 2.53 13.95
N GLN A 74 7.13 1.37 13.31
CA GLN A 74 8.22 0.40 13.44
C GLN A 74 9.56 0.99 13.00
N THR A 75 9.57 1.71 11.88
CA THR A 75 10.77 2.41 11.39
C THR A 75 11.23 3.49 12.38
N ARG A 76 10.29 4.27 12.93
CA ARG A 76 10.57 5.31 13.93
C ARG A 76 11.18 4.71 15.20
N LEU A 77 10.65 3.59 15.67
CA LEU A 77 11.17 2.88 16.84
C LEU A 77 12.57 2.30 16.58
N LYS A 78 12.79 1.64 15.43
CA LYS A 78 14.14 1.16 15.03
C LYS A 78 15.14 2.32 15.00
N ASN A 79 14.80 3.43 14.36
CA ASN A 79 15.69 4.60 14.27
C ASN A 79 16.01 5.20 15.64
N ARG A 80 15.04 5.26 16.56
CA ARG A 80 15.29 5.71 17.94
C ARG A 80 16.26 4.80 18.68
N GLN A 81 16.13 3.49 18.49
CA GLN A 81 17.02 2.52 19.11
C GLN A 81 18.44 2.56 18.55
N ILE A 82 18.59 2.82 17.24
CA ILE A 82 19.89 3.07 16.59
C ILE A 82 20.51 4.35 17.17
N MET A 83 19.76 5.45 17.17
CA MET A 83 20.24 6.73 17.69
C MET A 83 20.71 6.64 19.13
N LYS A 84 19.99 5.91 19.99
CA LYS A 84 20.40 5.69 21.38
C LYS A 84 21.81 5.09 21.47
N ARG A 85 22.10 4.06 20.67
CA ARG A 85 23.43 3.40 20.66
C ARG A 85 24.53 4.33 20.18
N LEU A 86 24.26 5.11 19.13
CA LEU A 86 25.23 6.08 18.63
C LEU A 86 25.55 7.16 19.68
N ILE A 87 24.53 7.59 20.44
CA ILE A 87 24.70 8.50 21.59
C ILE A 87 25.51 7.82 22.69
N ASP A 88 25.23 6.56 23.03
CA ASP A 88 25.97 5.84 24.07
C ASP A 88 27.46 5.70 23.70
N ILE A 89 27.78 5.41 22.43
CA ILE A 89 29.16 5.39 21.92
C ILE A 89 29.78 6.79 22.05
N THR A 90 29.03 7.85 21.71
CA THR A 90 29.49 9.24 21.82
C THR A 90 29.83 9.61 23.26
N VAL A 91 28.95 9.27 24.20
CA VAL A 91 29.15 9.51 25.63
C VAL A 91 30.35 8.71 26.15
N CYS A 92 30.48 7.44 25.76
CA CYS A 92 31.60 6.59 26.15
C CYS A 92 32.96 7.18 25.70
N LEU A 93 33.05 7.63 24.45
CA LEU A 93 34.26 8.28 23.92
C LEU A 93 34.55 9.62 24.59
N GLY A 94 33.52 10.43 24.80
CA GLY A 94 33.62 11.74 25.45
C GLY A 94 34.10 11.64 26.89
N ILE A 95 33.49 10.76 27.70
CA ILE A 95 33.91 10.51 29.09
C ILE A 95 35.33 9.94 29.12
N GLY A 96 35.67 9.05 28.19
CA GLY A 96 37.01 8.46 28.09
C GLY A 96 38.09 9.39 27.53
N GLY A 97 37.74 10.62 27.14
CA GLY A 97 38.67 11.58 26.52
C GLY A 97 39.28 11.07 25.21
N LYS A 98 38.61 10.14 24.51
CA LYS A 98 39.15 9.50 23.31
C LYS A 98 38.79 10.29 22.05
N PRO A 99 39.69 10.36 21.06
CA PRO A 99 39.36 10.98 19.78
C PRO A 99 38.27 10.16 19.07
N PHE A 100 37.28 10.87 18.55
CA PHE A 100 36.16 10.26 17.82
C PHE A 100 36.57 9.85 16.40
N ARG A 101 37.40 10.70 15.78
CA ARG A 101 37.78 10.63 14.37
C ARG A 101 39.24 10.23 14.21
N GLY A 102 39.53 9.54 13.12
CA GLY A 102 40.90 9.23 12.70
C GLY A 102 41.49 10.34 11.84
N HIS A 103 42.65 10.05 11.23
CA HIS A 103 43.29 10.99 10.29
C HIS A 103 42.43 11.19 9.02
N SER A 104 41.72 10.15 8.58
CA SER A 104 40.75 10.24 7.49
C SER A 104 39.61 9.25 7.71
N GLU A 105 38.38 9.66 7.41
CA GLU A 105 37.17 8.82 7.52
C GLU A 105 36.80 8.14 6.20
N LYS A 106 37.71 8.14 5.22
CA LYS A 106 37.45 7.54 3.92
C LYS A 106 37.18 6.04 4.07
N SER A 107 36.25 5.51 3.27
CA SER A 107 35.85 4.10 3.32
C SER A 107 37.01 3.11 3.11
N ASN A 108 38.06 3.55 2.43
CA ASN A 108 39.22 2.73 2.06
C ASN A 108 40.40 2.90 3.02
N ASP A 109 40.26 3.75 4.04
CA ASP A 109 41.30 3.96 5.04
C ASP A 109 41.22 2.89 6.13
N ILE A 110 42.38 2.52 6.67
CA ILE A 110 42.49 1.51 7.74
C ILE A 110 42.07 2.14 9.07
N HIS A 111 42.32 3.44 9.27
CA HIS A 111 42.09 4.14 10.53
C HIS A 111 41.04 5.24 10.38
N LYS A 112 39.77 4.82 10.27
CA LYS A 112 38.62 5.72 10.09
C LYS A 112 38.28 6.51 11.35
N GLY A 113 38.71 6.03 12.51
CA GLY A 113 38.47 6.66 13.79
C GLY A 113 37.65 5.78 14.72
N LEU A 114 37.89 5.96 16.01
CA LEU A 114 37.42 5.04 17.03
C LEU A 114 35.89 4.95 17.08
N PHE A 115 35.17 6.03 16.74
CA PHE A 115 33.70 5.99 16.65
C PHE A 115 33.23 5.01 15.57
N LEU A 116 33.76 5.13 14.35
CA LEU A 116 33.38 4.27 13.23
C LEU A 116 33.82 2.81 13.45
N ASP A 117 34.98 2.62 14.08
CA ASP A 117 35.47 1.27 14.42
C ASP A 117 34.56 0.57 15.43
N ILE A 118 34.09 1.29 16.47
CA ILE A 118 33.15 0.75 17.46
C ILE A 118 31.78 0.49 16.82
N VAL A 119 31.26 1.41 16.00
CA VAL A 119 30.00 1.20 15.28
C VAL A 119 30.11 -0.03 14.38
N GLY A 120 31.18 -0.15 13.60
CA GLY A 120 31.41 -1.29 12.72
C GLY A 120 31.58 -2.61 13.46
N LEU A 121 32.16 -2.59 14.67
CA LEU A 121 32.20 -3.75 15.56
C LEU A 121 30.80 -4.13 16.05
N LEU A 122 30.02 -3.15 16.53
CA LEU A 122 28.69 -3.38 17.06
C LEU A 122 27.70 -3.87 15.99
N THR A 123 27.79 -3.40 14.75
CA THR A 123 26.96 -3.93 13.64
C THR A 123 27.12 -5.44 13.45
N LYS A 124 28.26 -6.05 13.83
CA LYS A 124 28.46 -7.51 13.73
C LYS A 124 27.68 -8.30 14.79
N TYR A 125 27.33 -7.69 15.91
CA TYR A 125 26.77 -8.39 17.08
C TYR A 125 25.42 -7.85 17.53
N ASP A 126 25.11 -6.60 17.21
CA ASP A 126 23.87 -5.94 17.59
C ASP A 126 22.85 -6.00 16.44
N PRO A 127 21.78 -6.80 16.58
CA PRO A 127 20.79 -6.99 15.52
C PRO A 127 20.02 -5.71 15.17
N ILE A 128 20.05 -4.69 16.03
CA ILE A 128 19.37 -3.42 15.76
C ILE A 128 20.21 -2.51 14.86
N LEU A 129 21.55 -2.65 14.88
CA LEU A 129 22.48 -1.93 14.02
C LEU A 129 22.79 -2.65 12.71
N ASN A 130 22.32 -3.89 12.57
CA ASN A 130 22.39 -4.70 11.34
C ASN A 130 21.24 -4.35 10.36
#